data_AF-A0AAD5UQ45-F1
#
_entry.id   AF-A0AAD5UQ45-F1
#
_cell.length_a   1.000
_cell.length_b   1.000
_cell.length_c   1.000
_cell.angle_alpha   90.00
_cell.angle_beta   90.00
_cell.angle_gamma   90.00
#
_symmetry.space_group_name_H-M   'P 1'
#
loop_
_entity.id
_entity.type
_entity.pdbx_description
1 polymer ?
#
loop_
_entity_poly.entity_id
_entity_poly.type
_entity_poly.pdbx_seq_one_letter_code
_entity_poly.pdbx_strand_id
1 'polypeptide(L)'
;MTTSCRYFPLSNGIVLWARVMTSAGALIEGLKIMGASQISLMAPYMRPLTDLVVAYIESEGIEVIDSLCFEIPDNLEVGLRDPMQLVEDVRGLNTEGADVVVASACVQMPSLPAIQRIEDMLGIRTVSTAVCTVRRMLDHLAA
;
A
#
# COMPACT_ATOMS: atom_id res chain seq x y z
N MET A 1 -6.29 27.22 9.16
CA MET A 1 -6.39 27.77 7.79
C MET A 1 -6.97 26.69 6.88
N THR A 2 -8.27 26.82 6.61
CA THR A 2 -9.07 26.24 5.52
C THR A 2 -8.58 24.95 4.85
N THR A 3 -9.06 23.80 5.35
CA THR A 3 -9.21 22.57 4.55
C THR A 3 -10.26 22.85 3.48
N SER A 4 -9.85 23.33 2.30
CA SER A 4 -10.76 23.45 1.18
C SER A 4 -11.15 22.05 0.74
N CYS A 5 -12.38 21.67 1.06
CA CYS A 5 -13.08 20.60 0.38
C CYS A 5 -13.10 20.99 -1.10
N ARG A 6 -12.19 20.46 -1.91
CA ARG A 6 -12.14 20.77 -3.33
C ARG A 6 -13.40 20.21 -3.96
N TYR A 7 -14.26 21.11 -4.44
CA TYR A 7 -15.42 20.81 -5.26
C TYR A 7 -14.99 19.90 -6.41
N PHE A 8 -15.58 18.71 -6.52
CA PHE A 8 -15.47 17.88 -7.71
C PHE A 8 -16.76 18.01 -8.51
N PRO A 9 -16.84 18.94 -9.48
CA PRO A 9 -18.03 19.07 -10.31
C PRO A 9 -18.14 17.84 -11.22
N LEU A 10 -19.22 17.07 -11.09
CA LEU A 10 -19.57 16.05 -12.07
C LEU A 10 -20.20 16.71 -13.30
N SER A 11 -20.07 16.09 -14.47
CA SER A 11 -20.52 16.61 -15.77
C SER A 11 -22.01 16.98 -15.84
N ASN A 12 -22.84 16.50 -14.89
CA ASN A 12 -24.28 16.76 -14.81
C ASN A 12 -24.68 17.83 -13.77
N GLY A 13 -23.74 18.63 -13.25
CA GLY A 13 -24.02 19.65 -12.24
C GLY A 13 -24.26 19.11 -10.82
N ILE A 14 -24.05 17.81 -10.60
CA ILE A 14 -24.07 17.17 -9.28
C ILE A 14 -22.72 17.43 -8.61
N VAL A 15 -22.73 18.04 -7.42
CA VAL A 15 -21.55 18.22 -6.59
C VAL A 15 -21.46 17.05 -5.61
N LEU A 16 -20.37 16.28 -5.67
CA LEU A 16 -20.12 15.23 -4.68
C LEU A 16 -19.56 15.88 -3.41
N TRP A 17 -20.31 15.83 -2.32
CA TRP A 17 -19.90 16.37 -1.00
C TRP A 17 -19.03 15.40 -0.18
N ALA A 18 -18.78 14.19 -0.70
CA ALA A 18 -18.00 13.19 -0.01
C ALA A 18 -16.50 13.45 -0.19
N ARG A 19 -15.72 13.26 0.89
CA ARG A 19 -14.26 13.27 0.84
C ARG A 19 -13.79 12.11 -0.04
N VAL A 20 -12.87 12.40 -0.96
CA VAL A 20 -12.33 11.42 -1.91
C VAL A 20 -10.91 11.07 -1.52
N MET A 21 -10.60 9.77 -1.58
CA MET A 21 -9.26 9.22 -1.40
C MET A 21 -9.08 8.02 -2.32
N THR A 22 -7.83 7.66 -2.59
CA THR A 22 -7.46 6.44 -3.31
C THR A 22 -6.57 5.58 -2.44
N SER A 23 -6.56 4.27 -2.69
CA SER A 23 -5.66 3.35 -1.98
C SER A 23 -4.19 3.66 -2.24
N ALA A 24 -3.85 4.08 -3.47
CA ALA A 24 -2.49 4.53 -3.81
C ALA A 24 -2.09 5.76 -2.98
N GLY A 25 -2.94 6.78 -2.92
CA GLY A 25 -2.70 7.98 -2.10
C GLY A 25 -2.59 7.64 -0.62
N ALA A 26 -3.47 6.77 -0.11
CA ALA A 26 -3.44 6.33 1.28
C ALA A 26 -2.14 5.60 1.65
N LEU A 27 -1.61 4.75 0.75
CA LEU A 27 -0.31 4.11 0.95
C LEU A 27 0.81 5.15 1.06
N ILE A 28 0.90 6.07 0.10
CA ILE A 28 1.94 7.12 0.08
C ILE A 28 1.85 8.00 1.34
N GLU A 29 0.64 8.44 1.70
CA GLU A 29 0.44 9.26 2.90
C GLU A 29 0.75 8.47 4.18
N GLY A 30 0.38 7.19 4.25
CA GLY A 30 0.72 6.31 5.36
C GLY A 30 2.24 6.18 5.54
N LEU A 31 2.97 5.95 4.45
CA LEU A 31 4.44 5.89 4.45
C LEU A 31 5.07 7.22 4.90
N LYS A 32 4.57 8.35 4.38
CA LYS A 32 5.02 9.69 4.78
C LYS A 32 4.76 10.00 6.26
N ILE A 33 3.59 9.62 6.80
CA ILE A 33 3.26 9.76 8.23
C ILE A 33 4.24 8.94 9.10
N MET A 34 4.64 7.76 8.62
CA MET A 34 5.62 6.92 9.30
C MET A 34 7.06 7.45 9.19
N GLY A 35 7.30 8.49 8.39
CA GLY A 35 8.63 9.01 8.10
C GLY A 35 9.49 8.06 7.26
N ALA A 36 8.86 7.16 6.50
CA ALA A 36 9.58 6.19 5.68
C ALA A 36 10.23 6.89 4.49
N SER A 37 11.53 6.69 4.34
CA SER A 37 12.34 7.17 3.21
C SER A 37 12.73 6.03 2.26
N GLN A 38 12.90 4.82 2.81
CA GLN A 38 13.26 3.62 2.07
C GLN A 38 12.31 2.48 2.45
N ILE A 39 11.77 1.77 1.46
CA ILE A 39 10.84 0.67 1.68
C ILE A 39 11.22 -0.56 0.84
N SER A 40 10.70 -1.72 1.25
CA SER A 40 10.60 -2.89 0.38
C SER A 40 9.16 -3.34 0.30
N LEU A 41 8.72 -3.86 -0.85
CA LEU A 41 7.31 -4.19 -1.07
C LEU A 41 7.10 -5.55 -1.74
N MET A 42 5.95 -6.14 -1.45
CA MET A 42 5.44 -7.31 -2.16
C MET A 42 4.16 -6.95 -2.93
N ALA A 43 4.02 -7.48 -4.14
CA ALA A 43 2.86 -7.24 -4.98
C ALA A 43 2.46 -8.49 -5.77
N PRO A 44 1.17 -8.73 -6.02
CA PRO A 44 0.72 -9.87 -6.82
C PRO A 44 0.86 -9.65 -8.33
N TYR A 45 1.16 -8.41 -8.76
CA TYR A 45 1.08 -8.02 -10.15
C TYR A 45 2.15 -8.69 -11.02
N MET A 46 1.91 -8.72 -12.33
CA MET A 46 2.97 -8.95 -13.31
C MET A 46 4.09 -7.91 -13.15
N ARG A 47 5.32 -8.28 -13.48
CA ARG A 47 6.49 -7.37 -13.36
C ARG A 47 6.24 -5.97 -13.94
N PRO A 48 5.71 -5.80 -15.17
CA PRO A 48 5.51 -4.46 -15.74
C PRO A 48 4.59 -3.55 -14.92
N LEU A 49 3.58 -4.11 -14.26
CA LEU A 49 2.69 -3.32 -13.41
C LEU A 49 3.32 -3.04 -12.04
N THR A 50 4.12 -3.99 -11.51
CA THR A 50 4.90 -3.74 -10.30
C THR A 50 5.89 -2.60 -10.51
N ASP A 51 6.58 -2.56 -11.65
CA ASP A 51 7.55 -1.50 -11.98
C ASP A 51 6.87 -0.12 -12.06
N LEU A 52 5.63 -0.04 -12.55
CA LEU A 52 4.84 1.20 -12.53
C LEU A 52 4.48 1.64 -11.11
N VAL A 53 4.16 0.70 -10.22
CA VAL A 53 3.88 1.00 -8.81
C VAL A 53 5.15 1.49 -8.11
N VAL A 54 6.29 0.85 -8.37
CA VAL A 54 7.60 1.27 -7.88
C VAL A 54 7.91 2.69 -8.33
N ALA A 55 7.84 2.95 -9.65
CA ALA A 55 8.09 4.27 -10.21
C ALA A 55 7.15 5.35 -9.63
N TYR A 56 5.89 5.01 -9.34
CA TYR A 56 4.96 5.91 -8.68
C TYR A 56 5.41 6.26 -7.24
N ILE A 57 5.80 5.26 -6.45
CA ILE A 57 6.28 5.46 -5.07
C ILE A 57 7.57 6.29 -5.07
N GLU A 58 8.50 5.99 -5.97
CA GLU A 58 9.75 6.74 -6.13
C GLU A 58 9.51 8.19 -6.55
N SER A 59 8.55 8.43 -7.44
CA SER A 59 8.16 9.79 -7.83
C SER A 59 7.58 10.61 -6.67
N GLU A 60 7.11 9.96 -5.61
CA GLU A 60 6.61 10.58 -4.39
C GLU A 60 7.71 10.82 -3.34
N GLY A 61 8.97 10.50 -3.69
CA GLY A 61 10.16 10.76 -2.87
C GLY A 61 10.50 9.64 -1.88
N ILE A 62 10.02 8.42 -2.11
CA ILE A 62 10.28 7.24 -1.27
C ILE A 62 11.03 6.22 -2.11
N GLU A 63 12.24 5.86 -1.71
CA GLU A 63 13.06 4.86 -2.41
C GLU A 63 12.50 3.45 -2.19
N VAL A 64 12.46 2.62 -3.24
CA VAL A 64 12.11 1.21 -3.15
C VAL A 64 13.37 0.37 -3.26
N ILE A 65 13.83 -0.18 -2.13
CA ILE A 65 15.02 -1.03 -2.04
C ILE A 65 14.84 -2.31 -2.85
N ASP A 66 13.66 -2.94 -2.72
CA ASP A 66 13.33 -4.16 -3.43
C ASP A 66 11.82 -4.32 -3.62
N SER A 67 11.45 -5.04 -4.69
CA SER A 67 10.08 -5.38 -5.02
C SER A 67 9.93 -6.84 -5.45
N LEU A 68 9.27 -7.63 -4.61
CA LEU A 68 8.88 -9.00 -4.93
C LEU A 68 7.53 -8.98 -5.65
N CYS A 69 7.48 -9.43 -6.90
CA CYS A 69 6.23 -9.59 -7.63
C CYS A 69 5.89 -11.07 -7.82
N PHE A 70 4.66 -11.46 -7.53
CA PHE A 70 4.21 -12.85 -7.64
C PHE A 70 3.70 -13.23 -9.03
N GLU A 71 3.53 -12.26 -9.92
CA GLU A 71 3.15 -12.48 -11.33
C GLU A 71 1.89 -13.32 -11.52
N ILE A 72 0.85 -13.00 -10.74
CA ILE A 72 -0.46 -13.65 -10.84
C ILE A 72 -1.39 -12.75 -11.67
N PRO A 73 -1.73 -13.14 -12.92
CA PRO A 73 -2.55 -12.31 -13.79
C PRO A 73 -4.04 -12.32 -13.42
N ASP A 74 -4.55 -13.41 -12.82
CA ASP A 74 -5.96 -13.51 -12.42
C ASP A 74 -6.19 -12.94 -11.02
N ASN A 75 -6.98 -11.88 -10.94
CA ASN A 75 -7.32 -11.21 -9.70
C ASN A 75 -8.18 -12.07 -8.74
N LEU A 76 -8.83 -13.14 -9.22
CA LEU A 76 -9.48 -14.13 -8.37
C LEU A 76 -8.44 -15.01 -7.65
N GLU A 77 -7.42 -15.48 -8.36
CA GLU A 77 -6.31 -16.24 -7.76
C GLU A 77 -5.56 -15.39 -6.73
N VAL A 78 -5.35 -14.10 -7.01
CA VAL A 78 -4.78 -13.14 -6.03
C VAL A 78 -5.59 -13.10 -4.74
N GLY A 79 -6.92 -13.06 -4.83
CA GLY A 79 -7.81 -13.02 -3.67
C GLY A 79 -7.93 -14.35 -2.92
N LEU A 80 -7.57 -15.46 -3.57
CA LEU A 80 -7.58 -16.81 -3.00
C LEU A 80 -6.25 -17.24 -2.38
N ARG A 81 -5.18 -16.45 -2.52
CA ARG A 81 -3.90 -16.72 -1.85
C ARG A 81 -4.10 -16.85 -0.34
N ASP A 82 -3.40 -17.81 0.25
CA ASP A 82 -3.29 -17.89 1.70
C ASP A 82 -2.55 -16.64 2.21
N PRO A 83 -3.18 -15.79 3.04
CA PRO A 83 -2.50 -14.62 3.60
C PRO A 83 -1.23 -14.98 4.37
N MET A 84 -1.18 -16.15 5.00
CA MET A 84 -0.05 -16.59 5.82
C MET A 84 1.18 -16.94 4.98
N GLN A 85 1.01 -17.22 3.69
CA GLN A 85 2.12 -17.46 2.77
C GLN A 85 3.04 -16.23 2.66
N LEU A 86 2.53 -15.01 2.89
CA LEU A 86 3.34 -13.79 2.90
C LEU A 86 4.45 -13.78 3.97
N VAL A 87 4.29 -14.54 5.06
CA VAL A 87 5.33 -14.71 6.08
C VAL A 87 6.52 -15.49 5.51
N GLU A 88 6.27 -16.45 4.64
CA GLU A 88 7.33 -17.16 3.92
C GLU A 88 7.89 -16.31 2.78
N ASP A 89 7.01 -15.67 2.01
CA ASP A 89 7.39 -14.89 0.83
C ASP A 89 8.34 -13.73 1.17
N VAL A 90 8.14 -13.06 2.32
CA VAL A 90 8.97 -11.91 2.72
C VAL A 90 10.43 -12.29 2.96
N ARG A 91 10.76 -13.56 3.17
CA ARG A 91 12.15 -14.02 3.28
C ARG A 91 12.92 -13.92 1.96
N GLY A 92 12.21 -13.86 0.84
CA GLY A 92 12.78 -13.62 -0.49
C GLY A 92 12.88 -12.15 -0.87
N LEU A 93 12.46 -11.23 0.01
CA LEU A 93 12.52 -9.79 -0.19
C LEU A 93 13.76 -9.23 0.50
N ASN A 94 14.56 -8.42 -0.19
CA ASN A 94 15.62 -7.68 0.46
C ASN A 94 15.03 -6.56 1.33
N THR A 95 15.18 -6.67 2.64
CA THR A 95 14.69 -5.70 3.63
C THR A 95 15.81 -4.96 4.36
N GLU A 96 17.07 -5.16 3.95
CA GLU A 96 18.21 -4.48 4.58
C GLU A 96 18.13 -2.97 4.31
N GLY A 97 18.08 -2.16 5.37
CA GLY A 97 17.95 -0.71 5.27
C GLY A 97 16.53 -0.17 5.10
N ALA A 98 15.51 -1.04 5.00
CA ALA A 98 14.12 -0.61 4.86
C ALA A 98 13.57 -0.01 6.17
N ASP A 99 12.96 1.18 6.08
CA ASP A 99 12.25 1.81 7.21
C ASP A 99 10.90 1.12 7.48
N VAL A 100 10.26 0.64 6.40
CA VAL A 100 8.95 0.00 6.38
C VAL A 100 8.91 -1.08 5.31
N VAL A 101 8.27 -2.22 5.63
CA VAL A 101 7.92 -3.26 4.65
C VAL A 101 6.44 -3.15 4.28
N VAL A 102 6.15 -3.09 2.99
CA VAL A 102 4.78 -3.14 2.47
C VAL A 102 4.46 -4.59 2.09
N ALA A 103 3.83 -5.32 3.02
CA ALA A 103 3.50 -6.74 2.85
C ALA A 103 2.52 -7.01 1.70
N SER A 104 1.72 -6.01 1.31
CA SER A 104 0.93 -6.05 0.07
C SER A 104 0.68 -4.65 -0.45
N ALA A 105 1.19 -4.36 -1.64
CA ALA A 105 0.88 -3.16 -2.41
C ALA A 105 -0.51 -3.23 -3.10
N CYS A 106 -1.22 -4.36 -2.98
CA CYS A 106 -2.53 -4.63 -3.56
C CYS A 106 -3.62 -4.74 -2.49
N VAL A 107 -4.83 -4.25 -2.76
CA VAL A 107 -5.97 -4.41 -1.85
C VAL A 107 -6.68 -5.75 -1.99
N GLN A 108 -6.52 -6.45 -3.12
CA GLN A 108 -7.11 -7.77 -3.35
C GLN A 108 -6.33 -8.89 -2.67
N MET A 109 -5.00 -8.76 -2.57
CA MET A 109 -4.15 -9.80 -1.97
C MET A 109 -4.31 -9.80 -0.44
N PRO A 110 -4.84 -10.88 0.17
CA PRO A 110 -5.05 -10.95 1.61
C PRO A 110 -3.72 -10.81 2.35
N SER A 111 -3.64 -9.87 3.30
CA SER A 111 -2.39 -9.59 4.03
C SER A 111 -2.55 -9.35 5.52
N LEU A 112 -3.74 -8.94 5.98
CA LEU A 112 -3.97 -8.52 7.37
C LEU A 112 -3.46 -9.53 8.43
N PRO A 113 -3.70 -10.85 8.32
CA PRO A 113 -3.22 -11.82 9.31
C PRO A 113 -1.68 -11.96 9.37
N ALA A 114 -0.97 -11.63 8.30
CA ALA A 114 0.48 -11.80 8.20
C ALA A 114 1.26 -10.58 8.70
N ILE A 115 0.66 -9.39 8.68
CA ILE A 115 1.35 -8.12 8.97
C ILE A 115 2.11 -8.15 10.29
N GLN A 116 1.46 -8.50 11.40
CA GLN A 116 2.12 -8.53 12.70
C GLN A 116 3.24 -9.57 12.76
N ARG A 117 3.05 -10.74 12.14
CA ARG A 117 4.06 -11.80 12.14
C ARG A 117 5.30 -11.43 11.33
N ILE A 118 5.11 -10.71 10.22
CA ILE A 118 6.21 -10.17 9.41
C ILE A 118 6.95 -9.10 10.23
N GLU A 119 6.22 -8.19 10.87
CA GLU A 119 6.82 -7.15 11.72
C GLU A 119 7.63 -7.75 12.87
N ASP A 120 7.08 -8.73 13.60
CA ASP A 120 7.76 -9.43 14.69
C ASP A 120 9.02 -10.17 14.21
N MET A 121 8.97 -10.75 13.01
CA MET A 121 10.08 -11.51 12.43
C MET A 121 11.22 -10.60 11.96
N LEU A 122 10.89 -9.46 11.35
CA LEU A 122 11.89 -8.55 10.77
C LEU A 122 12.38 -7.49 11.77
N GLY A 123 11.58 -7.16 12.79
CA GLY A 123 11.79 -5.97 13.60
C GLY A 123 11.58 -4.67 12.83
N ILE A 124 10.96 -4.72 11.66
CA ILE A 124 10.70 -3.59 10.76
C ILE A 124 9.18 -3.39 10.66
N ARG A 125 8.74 -2.14 10.81
CA ARG A 125 7.32 -1.76 10.69
C ARG A 125 6.74 -2.32 9.40
N THR A 126 5.62 -3.01 9.50
CA THR A 126 5.00 -3.67 8.34
C THR A 126 3.58 -3.16 8.14
N VAL A 127 3.24 -2.81 6.90
CA VAL A 127 1.91 -2.33 6.51
C VAL A 127 1.41 -3.00 5.25
N SER A 128 0.16 -2.74 4.87
CA SER A 128 -0.36 -3.03 3.54
C SER A 128 -1.17 -1.86 3.03
N THR A 129 -1.37 -1.79 1.71
CA THR A 129 -2.25 -0.79 1.09
C THR A 129 -3.63 -0.79 1.73
N ALA A 130 -4.19 -1.96 2.06
CA ALA A 130 -5.49 -2.06 2.72
C ALA A 130 -5.50 -1.42 4.13
N VAL A 131 -4.47 -1.64 4.95
CA VAL A 131 -4.35 -1.02 6.28
C VAL A 131 -4.21 0.50 6.17
N CYS A 132 -3.38 0.98 5.25
CA CYS A 132 -3.22 2.41 4.97
C CYS A 132 -4.54 3.04 4.51
N THR A 133 -5.28 2.37 3.62
CA THR A 133 -6.61 2.80 3.18
C THR A 133 -7.57 2.93 4.37
N VAL A 134 -7.68 1.92 5.23
CA VAL A 134 -8.57 1.99 6.41
C VAL A 134 -8.15 3.12 7.35
N ARG A 135 -6.85 3.25 7.66
CA ARG A 135 -6.34 4.37 8.48
C ARG A 135 -6.75 5.72 7.90
N ARG A 136 -6.61 5.88 6.58
CA ARG A 136 -6.92 7.13 5.90
C ARG A 136 -8.42 7.44 5.87
N MET A 137 -9.26 6.41 5.73
CA MET A 137 -10.71 6.56 5.90
C MET A 137 -11.05 7.07 7.30
N LEU A 138 -10.42 6.50 8.34
CA LEU A 138 -10.64 6.94 9.73
C LEU A 138 -10.21 8.40 9.94
N ASP A 139 -9.08 8.82 9.36
CA ASP A 139 -8.62 10.23 9.41
C ASP A 139 -9.63 11.19 8.78
N HIS A 140 -10.27 10.79 7.68
CA HIS A 140 -11.26 11.61 7.00
C HIS A 140 -12.61 11.68 7.71
N LEU A 141 -12.96 10.65 8.49
CA LEU A 141 -14.20 10.60 9.26
C LEU A 141 -14.08 11.28 10.64
N ALA A 142 -12.88 11.33 11.21
CA ALA A 142 -12.64 11.95 12.51
C ALA A 142 -12.44 13.47 12.46
N ALA A 143 -12.46 14.08 11.26
CA ALA A 143 -12.10 15.48 11.02
C ALA A 143 -13.26 16.32 10.49
#